data_AF-A0A233SPV0-F1
#
_entry.id   AF-A0A233SPV0-F1
#
_cell.length_a   1.000
_cell.length_b   1.000
_cell.length_c   1.000
_cell.angle_alpha   90.00
_cell.angle_beta   90.00
_cell.angle_gamma   90.00
#
_symmetry.space_group_name_H-M   'P 1'
#
loop_
_entity.id
_entity.type
_entity.pdbx_description
1 polymer ?
#
loop_
_entity_poly.entity_id
_entity_poly.type
_entity_poly.pdbx_seq_one_letter_code
_entity_poly.pdbx_strand_id
1 'polypeptide(L)'
;MSDRLRLPPLLRLYLAPESTVPRRIDGAWWPRTFDLLTEVPPLLSGLPRAWGQIASVVVNDTVWTGAPGRMLVRNQVVRLRRTTTAHLPSTIVLTAPNHGRRDLLVVPPEATERAAESLMSAVGLEQGHFAS
;
A
#
# COMPACT_ATOMS: atom_id res chain seq x y z
N MET A 1 -15.01 34.24 3.72
CA MET A 1 -13.93 33.46 4.35
C MET A 1 -14.08 32.03 3.86
N SER A 2 -13.55 31.75 2.67
CA SER A 2 -13.83 30.50 1.94
C SER A 2 -13.07 29.36 2.61
N ASP A 3 -13.81 28.44 3.22
CA ASP A 3 -13.34 27.10 3.54
C ASP A 3 -12.93 26.44 2.22
N ARG A 4 -11.63 26.50 1.90
CA ARG A 4 -11.07 25.66 0.85
C ARG A 4 -11.17 24.25 1.38
N LEU A 5 -12.25 23.56 1.03
CA LEU A 5 -12.36 22.10 1.06
C LEU A 5 -11.00 21.54 0.66
N ARG A 6 -10.19 21.17 1.66
CA ARG A 6 -8.96 20.43 1.42
C ARG A 6 -9.46 19.06 1.00
N LEU A 7 -9.70 18.90 -0.30
CA LEU A 7 -9.87 17.59 -0.88
C LEU A 7 -8.66 16.79 -0.39
N PRO A 8 -8.85 15.70 0.38
CA PRO A 8 -7.73 14.86 0.73
C PRO A 8 -7.02 14.53 -0.59
N PRO A 9 -5.68 14.66 -0.66
CA PRO A 9 -4.96 14.38 -1.89
C PRO A 9 -5.41 13.01 -2.39
N LEU A 10 -5.91 12.95 -3.63
CA LEU A 10 -6.49 11.74 -4.20
C LEU A 10 -5.50 10.60 -3.99
N LEU A 11 -5.91 9.59 -3.21
CA LEU A 11 -5.10 8.42 -2.94
C LEU A 11 -4.80 7.74 -4.29
N ARG A 12 -3.52 7.63 -4.65
CA ARG A 12 -3.07 6.99 -5.88
C ARG A 12 -2.92 5.49 -5.62
N LEU A 13 -4.06 4.80 -5.59
CA LEU A 13 -4.15 3.38 -5.28
C LEU A 13 -4.87 2.66 -6.42
N TYR A 14 -4.21 1.65 -6.96
CA TYR A 14 -4.80 0.68 -7.85
C TYR A 14 -4.93 -0.64 -7.10
N LEU A 15 -6.13 -1.18 -7.04
CA LEU A 15 -6.38 -2.50 -6.46
C LEU A 15 -6.74 -3.43 -7.59
N ALA A 16 -6.09 -4.58 -7.60
CA ALA A 16 -6.46 -5.55 -8.58
C ALA A 16 -7.81 -6.18 -8.22
N PRO A 17 -8.60 -6.58 -9.23
CA PRO A 17 -9.90 -7.18 -9.00
C PRO A 17 -9.77 -8.47 -8.19
N GLU A 18 -10.76 -8.74 -7.34
CA GLU A 18 -10.84 -9.99 -6.57
C GLU A 18 -10.76 -11.18 -7.54
N SER A 19 -9.83 -12.08 -7.27
CA SER A 19 -9.57 -13.24 -8.10
C SER A 19 -9.49 -14.47 -7.20
N THR A 20 -10.03 -15.59 -7.68
CA THR A 20 -9.99 -16.88 -6.97
C THR A 20 -8.57 -17.47 -6.95
N VAL A 21 -7.66 -16.96 -7.80
CA VAL A 21 -6.27 -17.38 -7.88
C VAL A 21 -5.42 -16.60 -6.87
N PRO A 22 -4.63 -17.27 -6.01
CA PRO A 22 -3.68 -16.60 -5.14
C PRO A 22 -2.68 -15.78 -5.97
N ARG A 23 -2.65 -14.48 -5.73
CA ARG A 23 -1.73 -13.54 -6.38
C ARG A 23 -0.67 -13.09 -5.40
N ARG A 24 0.53 -12.81 -5.91
CA ARG A 24 1.65 -12.37 -5.05
C ARG A 24 1.55 -10.89 -4.66
N ILE A 25 0.84 -10.07 -5.47
CA ILE A 25 0.69 -8.62 -5.29
C ILE A 25 -0.77 -8.25 -5.48
N ASP A 26 -1.48 -7.80 -4.45
CA ASP A 26 -2.92 -7.46 -4.45
C ASP A 26 -3.26 -6.08 -5.03
N GLY A 27 -2.26 -5.23 -5.26
CA GLY A 27 -2.45 -3.89 -5.79
C GLY A 27 -1.16 -3.10 -5.92
N ALA A 28 -1.27 -1.86 -6.39
CA ALA A 28 -0.19 -0.90 -6.46
C ALA A 28 -0.60 0.41 -5.80
N TRP A 29 0.35 1.02 -5.12
CA TRP A 29 0.17 2.27 -4.42
C TRP A 29 1.32 3.21 -4.75
N TRP A 30 1.00 4.44 -5.12
CA TRP A 30 1.97 5.49 -5.41
C TRP A 30 1.93 6.56 -4.33
N PRO A 31 2.76 6.41 -3.27
CA PRO A 31 2.89 7.44 -2.25
C PRO A 31 3.37 8.77 -2.84
N ARG A 32 3.17 9.84 -2.08
CA ARG A 32 3.76 11.16 -2.41
C ARG A 32 5.17 11.30 -1.83
N THR A 33 5.44 10.60 -0.73
CA THR A 33 6.70 10.64 0.01
C THR A 33 7.02 9.26 0.60
N PHE A 34 8.26 9.04 1.05
CA PHE A 34 8.61 7.83 1.81
C PHE A 34 8.49 8.03 3.34
N ASP A 35 7.55 8.86 3.78
CA ASP A 35 7.26 9.04 5.20
C ASP A 35 6.01 8.24 5.61
N LEU A 36 6.20 7.21 6.42
CA LEU A 36 5.11 6.34 6.83
C LEU A 36 4.03 7.06 7.63
N LEU A 37 4.42 8.05 8.44
CA LEU A 37 3.48 8.74 9.32
C LEU A 37 2.45 9.53 8.55
N THR A 38 2.85 10.11 7.43
CA THR A 38 1.99 10.94 6.58
C THR A 38 1.23 10.09 5.55
N GLU A 39 1.82 8.99 5.10
CA GLU A 39 1.30 8.19 3.99
C GLU A 39 0.37 7.03 4.42
N VAL A 40 0.61 6.41 5.59
CA VAL A 40 -0.20 5.29 6.06
C VAL A 40 -1.64 5.71 6.42
N PRO A 41 -1.91 6.84 7.11
CA PRO A 41 -3.30 7.24 7.41
C PRO A 41 -4.20 7.39 6.18
N PRO A 42 -3.79 8.10 5.08
CA PRO A 42 -4.61 8.19 3.88
C PRO A 42 -4.66 6.86 3.12
N LEU A 43 -3.58 6.06 3.09
CA LEU A 43 -3.58 4.73 2.48
C LEU A 43 -4.65 3.84 3.11
N LEU A 44 -4.58 3.63 4.43
CA LEU A 44 -5.58 2.85 5.17
C LEU A 44 -6.98 3.46 5.05
N SER A 45 -7.05 4.75 4.73
CA SER A 45 -8.31 5.41 4.53
C SER A 45 -9.02 5.06 3.21
N GLY A 46 -8.27 4.87 2.13
CA GLY A 46 -8.85 4.50 0.84
C GLY A 46 -8.96 3.00 0.59
N LEU A 47 -8.54 2.14 1.53
CA LEU A 47 -8.69 0.70 1.37
C LEU A 47 -10.16 0.25 1.39
N PRO A 48 -10.52 -0.82 0.66
CA PRO A 48 -11.86 -1.36 0.64
C PRO A 48 -12.21 -1.94 2.00
N ARG A 49 -13.48 -1.83 2.40
CA ARG A 49 -13.98 -2.45 3.63
C ARG A 49 -13.81 -3.99 3.62
N ALA A 50 -13.82 -4.60 2.43
CA ALA A 50 -13.62 -6.04 2.23
C ALA A 50 -12.24 -6.54 2.68
N TRP A 51 -11.24 -5.66 2.80
CA TRP A 51 -9.90 -6.03 3.32
C TRP A 51 -9.85 -6.01 4.85
N GLY A 52 -10.94 -5.54 5.49
CA GLY A 52 -11.08 -5.46 6.92
C GLY A 52 -10.19 -4.38 7.55
N GLN A 53 -10.05 -4.52 8.86
CA GLN A 53 -9.28 -3.63 9.71
C GLN A 53 -7.79 -4.01 9.71
N ILE A 54 -6.95 -3.22 9.03
CA ILE A 54 -5.51 -3.46 8.96
C ILE A 54 -4.86 -3.23 10.33
N ALA A 55 -4.31 -4.29 10.93
CA ALA A 55 -3.68 -4.23 12.24
C ALA A 55 -2.16 -4.01 12.17
N SER A 56 -1.52 -4.35 11.05
CA SER A 56 -0.11 -4.08 10.85
C SER A 56 0.24 -3.73 9.41
N VAL A 57 1.24 -2.86 9.30
CA VAL A 57 1.88 -2.41 8.07
C VAL A 57 3.36 -2.72 8.18
N VAL A 58 3.90 -3.43 7.21
CA VAL A 58 5.32 -3.74 7.11
C VAL A 58 5.86 -3.16 5.81
N VAL A 59 6.96 -2.42 5.88
CA VAL A 59 7.65 -1.88 4.70
C VAL A 59 9.13 -2.23 4.72
N ASN A 60 9.78 -2.07 3.56
CA ASN A 60 11.24 -2.18 3.50
C ASN A 60 11.91 -1.02 4.27
N ASP A 61 12.87 -1.34 5.14
CA ASP A 61 13.58 -0.35 5.98
C ASP A 61 14.49 0.59 5.18
N THR A 62 14.94 0.20 3.98
CA THR A 62 15.96 0.94 3.23
C THR A 62 15.47 2.25 2.62
N VAL A 63 14.17 2.39 2.36
CA VAL A 63 13.60 3.56 1.68
C VAL A 63 12.62 4.34 2.56
N TRP A 64 12.01 3.71 3.56
CA TRP A 64 10.94 4.33 4.37
C TRP A 64 11.44 4.93 5.69
N THR A 65 10.96 6.15 5.97
CA THR A 65 11.21 6.89 7.21
C THR A 65 9.98 6.92 8.13
N GLY A 66 10.16 7.24 9.42
CA GLY A 66 9.05 7.51 10.32
C GLY A 66 8.29 6.28 10.85
N ALA A 67 8.97 5.24 11.35
CA ALA A 67 8.30 4.07 11.93
C ALA A 67 8.31 4.09 13.48
N PRO A 68 7.35 4.73 14.16
CA PRO A 68 7.26 4.79 15.63
C PRO A 68 6.88 3.45 16.29
N GLY A 69 6.79 2.35 15.53
CA GLY A 69 6.32 1.05 15.99
C GLY A 69 4.80 0.92 16.03
N ARG A 70 4.05 1.95 16.46
CA ARG A 70 2.59 1.96 16.49
C ARG A 70 2.02 3.34 16.16
N MET A 71 0.85 3.36 15.53
CA MET A 71 0.12 4.59 15.19
C MET A 71 -1.38 4.37 15.32
N LEU A 72 -2.11 5.39 15.77
CA LEU A 72 -3.57 5.37 15.79
C LEU A 72 -4.10 5.87 14.43
N VAL A 73 -4.79 5.02 13.69
CA VAL A 73 -5.44 5.36 12.43
C VAL A 73 -6.90 4.92 12.49
N ARG A 74 -7.85 5.81 12.21
CA ARG A 74 -9.30 5.49 12.23
C ARG A 74 -9.76 4.79 13.51
N ASN A 75 -9.28 5.28 14.67
CA ASN A 75 -9.59 4.72 15.98
C ASN A 75 -9.09 3.26 16.18
N GLN A 76 -8.14 2.81 15.35
CA GLN A 76 -7.49 1.51 15.44
C GLN A 76 -5.97 1.69 15.61
N VAL A 77 -5.37 0.90 16.48
CA VAL A 77 -3.91 0.86 16.62
C VAL A 77 -3.32 -0.02 15.51
N VAL A 78 -2.53 0.60 14.65
CA VAL A 78 -1.80 -0.03 13.55
C VAL A 78 -0.34 -0.16 13.95
N ARG A 79 0.20 -1.37 13.87
CA ARG A 79 1.62 -1.62 14.10
C ARG A 79 2.39 -1.28 12.83
N LEU A 80 3.35 -0.37 12.94
CA LEU A 80 4.24 0.00 11.84
C LEU A 80 5.58 -0.70 12.03
N ARG A 81 5.95 -1.56 11.09
CA ARG A 81 7.22 -2.30 11.12
C ARG A 81 8.02 -2.00 9.88
N ARG A 82 9.32 -1.84 10.06
CA ARG A 82 10.28 -1.84 8.95
C ARG A 82 11.04 -3.15 8.99
N THR A 83 11.32 -3.71 7.83
CA THR A 83 12.09 -4.95 7.69
C THR A 83 13.10 -4.82 6.57
N THR A 84 14.30 -5.34 6.79
CA THR A 84 15.34 -5.46 5.75
C THR A 84 15.14 -6.72 4.90
N THR A 85 14.24 -7.62 5.31
CA THR A 85 13.98 -8.93 4.67
C THR A 85 12.77 -8.89 3.74
N ALA A 86 12.23 -7.70 3.41
CA ALA A 86 11.15 -7.61 2.45
C ALA A 86 11.68 -8.13 1.09
N HIS A 87 11.16 -9.28 0.66
CA HIS A 87 11.56 -9.97 -0.58
C HIS A 87 11.45 -9.13 -1.85
N LEU A 88 10.77 -7.98 -1.77
CA LEU A 88 10.65 -7.00 -2.85
C LEU A 88 10.92 -5.60 -2.25
N PRO A 89 11.91 -4.85 -2.77
CA PRO A 89 12.31 -3.56 -2.21
C PRO A 89 11.20 -2.50 -2.27
N SER A 90 10.23 -2.69 -3.18
CA SER A 90 9.16 -1.74 -3.46
C SER A 90 7.80 -2.34 -3.10
N THR A 91 7.64 -2.89 -1.89
CA THR A 91 6.37 -3.49 -1.45
C THR A 91 6.03 -3.09 -0.03
N ILE A 92 4.75 -2.83 0.20
CA ILE A 92 4.15 -2.63 1.52
C ILE A 92 3.21 -3.80 1.81
N VAL A 93 3.40 -4.42 2.96
CA VAL A 93 2.62 -5.58 3.39
C VAL A 93 1.62 -5.12 4.44
N LEU A 94 0.35 -5.32 4.15
CA LEU A 94 -0.76 -5.05 5.05
C LEU A 94 -1.25 -6.37 5.63
N THR A 95 -1.58 -6.39 6.92
CA THR A 95 -2.14 -7.59 7.55
C THR A 95 -3.35 -7.23 8.38
N ALA A 96 -4.44 -7.93 8.11
CA ALA A 96 -5.67 -7.88 8.88
C ALA A 96 -5.88 -9.23 9.58
N PRO A 97 -6.19 -9.27 10.89
CA PRO A 97 -6.31 -10.52 11.66
C PRO A 97 -7.31 -11.52 11.06
N ASN A 98 -8.39 -11.02 10.45
CA ASN A 98 -9.49 -11.85 9.94
C ASN A 98 -9.51 -11.96 8.40
N HIS A 99 -8.64 -11.25 7.68
CA HIS A 99 -8.64 -11.20 6.20
C HIS A 99 -7.29 -11.57 5.58
N GLY A 100 -6.27 -11.79 6.42
CA GLY A 100 -4.96 -12.26 6.02
C GLY A 100 -4.02 -11.15 5.58
N ARG A 101 -3.01 -11.55 4.81
CA ARG A 101 -1.96 -10.69 4.26
C ARG A 101 -2.40 -10.12 2.91
N ARG A 102 -2.04 -8.86 2.66
CA ARG A 102 -2.14 -8.20 1.36
C ARG A 102 -0.83 -7.51 1.03
N ASP A 103 -0.33 -7.71 -0.17
CA ASP A 103 0.93 -7.13 -0.63
C ASP A 103 0.63 -6.07 -1.69
N LEU A 104 1.04 -4.82 -1.46
CA LEU A 104 0.90 -3.75 -2.44
C LEU A 104 2.28 -3.36 -2.98
N LEU A 105 2.40 -3.27 -4.30
CA LEU A 105 3.55 -2.68 -4.95
C LEU A 105 3.60 -1.18 -4.62
N VAL A 106 4.76 -0.68 -4.21
CA VAL A 106 5.02 0.73 -3.99
C VAL A 106 5.67 1.30 -5.25
N VAL A 107 5.01 2.26 -5.88
CA VAL A 107 5.62 3.04 -6.96
C VAL A 107 6.43 4.19 -6.35
N PRO A 108 7.71 4.40 -6.73
CA PRO A 108 8.49 5.50 -6.19
C PRO A 108 7.80 6.86 -6.41
N PRO A 109 7.76 7.76 -5.41
CA PRO A 109 7.14 9.08 -5.55
C PRO A 109 7.76 9.92 -6.67
N GLU A 110 9.04 9.72 -6.97
CA GLU A 110 9.79 10.34 -8.07
C GLU A 110 9.53 9.74 -9.46
N ALA A 111 8.78 8.63 -9.55
CA ALA A 111 8.44 8.03 -10.82
C ALA A 111 7.62 9.00 -11.68
N THR A 112 7.84 8.98 -13.00
CA THR A 112 7.01 9.74 -13.94
C THR A 112 5.59 9.14 -13.98
N GLU A 113 4.59 9.95 -14.34
CA GLU A 113 3.20 9.50 -14.44
C GLU A 113 3.04 8.29 -15.36
N ARG A 114 3.68 8.31 -16.54
CA ARG A 114 3.71 7.15 -17.45
C ARG A 114 4.31 5.89 -16.82
N ALA A 115 5.41 6.03 -16.09
CA ALA A 115 6.05 4.89 -15.43
C ALA A 115 5.16 4.33 -14.31
N ALA A 116 4.55 5.23 -13.52
CA ALA A 116 3.61 4.86 -12.49
C ALA A 116 2.38 4.14 -13.05
N GLU A 117 1.75 4.69 -14.10
CA GLU A 117 0.61 4.09 -14.78
C GLU A 117 0.95 2.70 -15.33
N SER A 118 2.14 2.56 -15.93
CA SER A 118 2.61 1.28 -16.48
C SER A 118 2.82 0.24 -15.38
N LEU A 119 3.44 0.63 -14.25
CA LEU A 119 3.63 -0.24 -13.10
C LEU A 119 2.30 -0.63 -12.44
N MET A 120 1.38 0.32 -12.29
CA MET A 120 0.05 0.05 -11.73
C MET A 120 -0.77 -0.88 -12.63
N SER A 121 -0.74 -0.66 -13.94
CA SER A 121 -1.42 -1.52 -14.92
C SER A 121 -0.84 -2.93 -14.94
N ALA A 122 0.48 -3.08 -14.75
CA ALA A 122 1.15 -4.38 -14.69
C ALA A 122 0.65 -5.25 -13.52
N VAL A 123 0.25 -4.66 -12.39
CA VAL A 123 -0.30 -5.42 -11.26
C VAL A 123 -1.60 -6.13 -11.67
N GLY A 124 -2.42 -5.57 -12.56
CA GLY A 124 -3.59 -6.25 -13.10
C GLY A 124 -3.28 -7.36 -14.11
N LEU A 125 -2.06 -7.37 -14.66
CA LEU A 125 -1.64 -8.21 -15.79
C LEU A 125 -0.67 -9.33 -15.42
N GLU A 126 -0.26 -9.47 -14.14
CA GLU A 126 0.49 -10.64 -13.68
C GLU A 126 -0.46 -11.86 -13.64
N GLN A 127 -0.77 -12.35 -14.84
CA GLN A 127 -1.57 -13.53 -15.13
C GLN A 127 -0.70 -14.44 -15.98
N GLY A 128 -0.25 -15.55 -15.39
CA GLY A 128 0.23 -16.73 -16.12
C GLY A 128 1.70 -16.71 -16.54
N HIS A 129 2.60 -17.13 -15.63
CA HIS A 129 3.72 -17.98 -16.03
C HIS A 129 4.16 -18.90 -14.89
N PHE A 130 3.42 -20.00 -14.71
CA PHE A 130 3.96 -21.23 -14.16
C PHE A 130 3.42 -22.40 -14.99
N ALA A 131 4.08 -22.63 -16.11
CA ALA A 131 4.05 -23.91 -16.79
C ALA A 131 5.50 -24.37 -16.93
N SER A 132 5.86 -25.36 -16.11
CA SER A 132 6.57 -26.58 -16.50
C SER A 132 6.74 -27.49 -15.29
#